data_AF-B0W9U8-F1
#
_entry.id   AF-B0W9U8-F1
#
_cell.length_a   1.000
_cell.length_b   1.000
_cell.length_c   1.000
_cell.angle_alpha   90.00
_cell.angle_beta   90.00
_cell.angle_gamma   90.00
#
_symmetry.space_group_name_H-M   'P 1'
#
loop_
_entity.id
_entity.type
_entity.pdbx_description
1 polymer ?
#
loop_
_entity_poly.entity_id
_entity_poly.type
_entity_poly.pdbx_seq_one_letter_code
_entity_poly.pdbx_strand_id
1 'polypeptide(L)'
;MLNICMERRRIREGGLPFTMPAGMVPGKEGGAREGSHESEDEFFDCSDEDDEESKKRHSSLSQPVGRLSRLGKMLLVDSDEPLYIPITQEPVPKTEDQLEDDAEVMLKLGPGSELCTQMMSASLLSDMESFKAANPAGKLEDFIRWYSPRDWIEEDADERDPFGRKGHLSSRMLIPGNTWQTVWENARAVPARRQKRLFDDAKEAEKVLHFFESRSIGQIAQLTTAALFHTAIKTLSTEAAIDGKAIPAFTESMEKITSTCCKLSRENWITKAPTPRGNSLRKYEALLADITQLETVIIQVRSLRKKLFNDDDDGDADEGQKEVLTKLLRAFESELTDGAKSSMAKRVLEMFTEAKKAANEQTGEQAVTLSLPDPAEKQFTLRLCGKTVNKGAGSPQFMRALDPRAVPISGS
;
A
#
# COMPACT_ATOMS: atom_id res chain seq x y z
N MET A 1 -3.09 1.57 13.04
CA MET A 1 -3.82 2.13 14.19
C MET A 1 -3.06 2.00 15.51
N LEU A 2 -2.64 0.81 15.95
CA LEU A 2 -1.97 0.63 17.26
C LEU A 2 -0.74 1.53 17.47
N ASN A 3 0.14 1.66 16.48
CA ASN A 3 1.29 2.56 16.55
C ASN A 3 0.88 4.02 16.77
N ILE A 4 -0.20 4.47 16.14
CA ILE A 4 -0.74 5.82 16.31
C ILE A 4 -1.26 6.00 17.74
N CYS A 5 -1.95 4.99 18.30
CA CYS A 5 -2.43 5.04 19.67
C CYS A 5 -1.26 5.17 20.67
N MET A 6 -0.19 4.38 20.49
CA MET A 6 1.01 4.46 21.32
C MET A 6 1.71 5.83 21.22
N GLU A 7 1.81 6.38 20.01
CA GLU A 7 2.40 7.71 19.79
C GLU A 7 1.57 8.82 20.46
N ARG A 8 0.25 8.78 20.30
CA ARG A 8 -0.69 9.73 20.93
C ARG A 8 -0.63 9.69 22.45
N ARG A 9 -0.59 8.49 23.03
CA ARG A 9 -0.40 8.29 24.46
C ARG A 9 0.91 8.90 24.94
N ARG A 10 2.01 8.65 24.21
CA ARG A 10 3.33 9.16 24.56
C ARG A 10 3.38 10.68 24.57
N ILE A 11 2.80 11.33 23.55
CA ILE A 11 2.72 12.79 23.47
C ILE A 11 1.91 13.34 24.66
N ARG A 12 0.78 12.70 25.01
CA ARG A 12 -0.03 13.10 26.16
C ARG A 12 0.73 12.98 27.49
N GLU A 13 1.48 11.90 27.68
CA GLU A 13 2.26 11.66 28.90
C GLU A 13 3.55 12.52 28.98
N GLY A 14 3.72 13.49 28.06
CA GLY A 14 4.84 14.43 28.05
C GLY A 14 6.09 13.89 27.34
N GLY A 15 5.99 12.77 26.64
CA GLY A 15 7.05 12.24 25.79
C GLY A 15 7.13 12.98 24.45
N LEU A 16 8.35 13.16 23.94
CA LEU A 16 8.56 13.75 22.61
C LEU A 16 8.06 12.79 21.50
N PRO A 17 7.43 13.32 20.42
CA PRO A 17 7.15 12.53 19.22
C PRO A 17 8.47 12.03 18.61
N PHE A 18 8.50 10.79 18.10
CA PHE A 18 9.70 10.09 17.58
C PHE A 18 10.75 9.61 18.60
N THR A 19 10.24 9.28 19.78
CA THR A 19 10.70 8.19 20.64
C THR A 19 10.98 6.82 20.01
N MET A 20 12.00 6.56 19.17
CA MET A 20 12.40 5.18 18.82
C MET A 20 12.58 4.34 20.11
N PRO A 21 12.24 3.03 20.13
CA PRO A 21 12.44 2.21 21.32
C PRO A 21 13.93 2.19 21.63
N ALA A 22 14.32 2.84 22.73
CA ALA A 22 15.68 2.79 23.21
C ALA A 22 15.98 1.34 23.59
N GLY A 23 16.74 0.67 22.71
CA GLY A 23 17.35 -0.60 23.03
C GLY A 23 18.16 -0.48 24.32
N MET A 24 17.97 -1.45 25.21
CA MET A 24 18.88 -1.91 26.25
C MET A 24 20.13 -1.04 26.47
N VAL A 25 20.06 -0.10 27.42
CA VAL A 25 21.25 0.37 28.15
C VAL A 25 20.90 0.30 29.64
N PRO A 26 21.64 -0.49 30.45
CA PRO A 26 21.36 -0.62 31.87
C PRO A 26 21.95 0.58 32.62
N GLY A 27 21.16 1.15 33.52
CA GLY A 27 21.66 2.00 34.59
C GLY A 27 21.45 3.50 34.40
N LYS A 28 20.27 3.99 34.82
CA LYS A 28 20.20 5.10 35.76
C LYS A 28 18.80 5.19 36.36
N GLU A 29 18.72 4.85 37.63
CA GLU A 29 17.57 5.09 38.50
C GLU A 29 17.27 6.60 38.57
N GLY A 30 15.99 6.95 38.52
CA GLY A 30 15.55 8.34 38.63
C GLY A 30 14.03 8.48 38.67
N GLY A 31 13.44 8.22 39.84
CA GLY A 31 12.16 8.81 40.27
C GLY A 31 10.89 8.20 39.68
N ALA A 32 10.40 7.11 40.28
CA ALA A 32 9.02 6.69 40.14
C ALA A 32 8.09 7.81 40.64
N ARG A 33 7.27 8.35 39.74
CA ARG A 33 6.10 9.16 40.09
C ARG A 33 4.91 8.21 40.02
N GLU A 34 4.39 7.84 41.19
CA GLU A 34 3.20 7.01 41.31
C GLU A 34 2.04 7.66 40.54
N GLY A 35 1.54 6.94 39.54
CA GLY A 35 0.32 7.30 38.83
C GLY A 35 -0.88 6.96 39.70
N SER A 36 -1.60 7.98 40.17
CA SER A 36 -2.93 7.82 40.72
C SER A 36 -3.87 7.35 39.60
N HIS A 37 -4.29 6.09 39.68
CA HIS A 37 -5.48 5.61 38.98
C HIS A 37 -6.69 6.23 39.67
N GLU A 38 -7.14 7.39 39.20
CA GLU A 38 -8.49 7.88 39.49
C GLU A 38 -9.40 7.44 38.34
N SER A 39 -10.38 6.61 38.66
CA SER A 39 -11.45 6.21 37.75
C SER A 39 -12.35 7.41 37.48
N GLU A 40 -12.25 7.99 36.28
CA GLU A 40 -13.17 9.04 35.82
C GLU A 40 -14.38 8.41 35.11
N ASP A 41 -15.25 7.78 35.90
CA ASP A 41 -16.67 7.54 35.55
C ASP A 41 -17.53 8.44 36.45
N GLU A 42 -17.34 9.76 36.39
CA GLU A 42 -18.31 10.71 36.97
C GLU A 42 -19.39 11.02 35.93
N PHE A 43 -20.45 10.23 35.99
CA PHE A 43 -21.72 10.46 35.33
C PHE A 43 -22.38 11.70 35.97
N PHE A 44 -22.29 12.86 35.31
CA PHE A 44 -22.95 14.07 35.77
C PHE A 44 -24.44 13.99 35.45
N ASP A 45 -25.25 13.58 36.43
CA ASP A 45 -26.71 13.69 36.37
C ASP A 45 -27.08 15.14 36.68
N CYS A 46 -27.43 15.91 35.65
CA CYS A 46 -27.82 17.31 35.79
C CYS A 46 -29.23 17.40 36.41
N SER A 47 -29.33 17.65 37.71
CA SER A 47 -30.56 18.13 38.34
C SER A 47 -30.76 19.63 38.04
N ASP A 48 -31.93 19.97 37.48
CA ASP A 48 -32.37 21.27 36.94
C ASP A 48 -32.51 22.45 37.96
N GLU A 49 -31.78 22.48 39.08
CA GLU A 49 -32.08 23.42 40.17
C GLU A 49 -31.15 24.64 40.36
N ASP A 50 -30.10 24.85 39.54
CA ASP A 50 -29.14 25.96 39.75
C ASP A 50 -28.93 26.90 38.53
N ASP A 51 -30.01 27.53 38.05
CA ASP A 51 -29.98 28.47 36.91
C ASP A 51 -29.45 29.90 37.25
N GLU A 52 -29.24 30.23 38.53
CA GLU A 52 -28.84 31.58 38.94
C GLU A 52 -27.35 31.72 39.34
N GLU A 53 -26.65 30.63 39.69
CA GLU A 53 -25.22 30.68 40.02
C GLU A 53 -24.30 30.57 38.78
N SER A 54 -24.81 29.95 37.71
CA SER A 54 -24.14 29.79 36.41
C SER A 54 -23.85 31.15 35.74
N LYS A 55 -24.77 32.12 35.84
CA LYS A 55 -24.64 33.47 35.24
C LYS A 55 -23.45 34.28 35.78
N LYS A 56 -23.06 34.10 37.05
CA LYS A 56 -21.90 34.82 37.64
C LYS A 56 -20.55 34.23 37.23
N ARG A 57 -20.45 32.94 36.94
CA ARG A 57 -19.20 32.31 36.44
C ARG A 57 -18.93 32.63 34.97
N HIS A 58 -19.97 32.94 34.18
CA HIS A 58 -19.84 33.34 32.78
C HIS A 58 -19.07 34.65 32.54
N SER A 59 -18.99 35.59 33.50
CA SER A 59 -18.22 36.82 33.30
C SER A 59 -16.69 36.58 33.32
N SER A 60 -16.24 35.52 33.99
CA SER A 60 -14.82 35.10 34.02
C SER A 60 -14.40 34.22 32.84
N LEU A 61 -15.36 33.70 32.07
CA LEU A 61 -15.17 32.93 30.84
C LEU A 61 -14.89 33.81 29.60
N SER A 62 -14.94 35.13 29.76
CA SER A 62 -14.73 36.10 28.67
C SER A 62 -13.25 36.32 28.31
N GLN A 63 -12.31 35.68 29.01
CA GLN A 63 -10.90 35.81 28.64
C GLN A 63 -10.57 34.90 27.44
N PRO A 64 -10.00 35.45 26.36
CA PRO A 64 -9.67 34.66 25.20
C PRO A 64 -8.54 33.67 25.51
N VAL A 65 -8.74 32.40 25.16
CA VAL A 65 -7.81 31.30 25.41
C VAL A 65 -7.67 30.40 24.19
N GLY A 66 -6.55 29.68 24.08
CA GLY A 66 -6.34 28.74 22.97
C GLY A 66 -6.04 29.43 21.63
N ARG A 67 -5.39 30.59 21.64
CA ARG A 67 -4.93 31.29 20.42
C ARG A 67 -3.59 30.76 19.96
N LEU A 68 -3.46 30.40 18.68
CA LEU A 68 -2.21 29.99 18.04
C LEU A 68 -1.45 31.23 17.53
N SER A 69 -2.09 32.01 16.66
CA SER A 69 -1.54 33.25 16.10
C SER A 69 -2.66 34.14 15.59
N ARG A 70 -2.34 35.38 15.18
CA ARG A 70 -3.30 36.24 14.46
C ARG A 70 -3.48 35.75 13.03
N LEU A 71 -4.68 35.88 12.48
CA LEU A 71 -4.96 35.63 11.07
C LEU A 71 -4.62 36.87 10.25
N GLY A 72 -3.32 37.02 9.92
CA GLY A 72 -2.83 38.15 9.14
C GLY A 72 -3.17 39.51 9.78
N LYS A 73 -3.75 40.41 8.99
CA LYS A 73 -4.24 41.73 9.44
C LYS A 73 -5.76 41.77 9.61
N MET A 74 -6.44 40.63 9.57
CA MET A 74 -7.91 40.57 9.62
C MET A 74 -8.43 40.93 11.01
N LEU A 75 -9.51 41.68 11.04
CA LEU A 75 -10.29 41.99 12.23
C LEU A 75 -11.60 41.21 12.21
N LEU A 76 -12.23 41.05 13.37
CA LEU A 76 -13.59 40.51 13.47
C LEU A 76 -14.59 41.38 12.69
N VAL A 77 -15.68 40.80 12.19
CA VAL A 77 -16.66 41.53 11.37
C VAL A 77 -17.27 42.72 12.13
N ASP A 78 -17.68 42.51 13.38
CA ASP A 78 -18.39 43.52 14.20
C ASP A 78 -17.54 44.15 15.32
N SER A 79 -16.23 43.92 15.32
CA SER A 79 -15.32 44.44 16.34
C SER A 79 -13.97 44.80 15.73
N ASP A 80 -13.30 45.81 16.30
CA ASP A 80 -11.93 46.17 15.92
C ASP A 80 -10.87 45.26 16.57
N GLU A 81 -11.30 44.14 17.17
CA GLU A 81 -10.41 43.09 17.66
C GLU A 81 -9.80 42.27 16.52
N PRO A 82 -8.51 41.90 16.60
CA PRO A 82 -7.89 40.98 15.64
C PRO A 82 -8.56 39.62 15.64
N LEU A 83 -8.73 39.04 14.46
CA LEU A 83 -9.14 37.65 14.30
C LEU A 83 -7.96 36.71 14.63
N TYR A 84 -8.15 35.79 15.56
CA TYR A 84 -7.12 34.81 15.95
C TYR A 84 -7.43 33.42 15.40
N ILE A 85 -6.36 32.73 14.99
CA ILE A 85 -6.38 31.30 14.66
C ILE A 85 -6.44 30.52 15.98
N PRO A 86 -7.49 29.70 16.21
CA PRO A 86 -7.57 28.86 17.40
C PRO A 86 -6.61 27.67 17.31
N ILE A 87 -6.21 27.16 18.47
CA ILE A 87 -5.62 25.82 18.60
C ILE A 87 -6.77 24.82 18.59
N THR A 88 -6.79 23.93 17.59
CA THR A 88 -7.81 22.88 17.43
C THR A 88 -7.27 21.52 17.84
N GLN A 89 -8.18 20.55 18.01
CA GLN A 89 -7.80 19.15 18.14
C GLN A 89 -7.30 18.61 16.80
N GLU A 90 -6.42 17.61 16.86
CA GLU A 90 -5.97 16.94 15.65
C GLU A 90 -7.06 16.04 15.05
N PRO A 91 -7.10 15.90 13.72
CA PRO A 91 -8.10 15.07 13.06
C PRO A 91 -7.98 13.61 13.50
N VAL A 92 -9.13 12.95 13.61
CA VAL A 92 -9.23 11.55 14.02
C VAL A 92 -8.61 10.67 12.92
N PRO A 93 -7.52 9.95 13.20
CA PRO A 93 -7.01 8.96 12.27
C PRO A 93 -8.02 7.82 12.17
N LYS A 94 -8.35 7.40 10.94
CA LYS A 94 -9.24 6.26 10.68
C LYS A 94 -8.54 5.24 9.79
N THR A 95 -8.81 3.96 10.03
CA THR A 95 -8.41 2.89 9.13
C THR A 95 -9.38 2.77 7.96
N GLU A 96 -8.99 2.06 6.90
CA GLU A 96 -9.84 1.84 5.71
C GLU A 96 -11.14 1.11 6.08
N ASP A 97 -11.07 0.09 6.93
CA ASP A 97 -12.23 -0.64 7.46
C ASP A 97 -13.17 0.26 8.29
N GLN A 98 -12.63 1.21 9.07
CA GLN A 98 -13.45 2.19 9.79
C GLN A 98 -14.15 3.15 8.85
N LEU A 99 -13.49 3.58 7.76
CA LEU A 99 -14.11 4.45 6.75
C LEU A 99 -15.23 3.73 5.98
N GLU A 100 -15.05 2.45 5.68
CA GLU A 100 -16.08 1.60 5.08
C GLU A 100 -17.27 1.40 6.02
N ASP A 101 -17.03 1.05 7.28
CA ASP A 101 -18.07 0.90 8.30
C ASP A 101 -18.86 2.21 8.50
N ASP A 102 -18.16 3.36 8.56
CA ASP A 102 -18.80 4.68 8.64
C ASP A 102 -19.69 4.95 7.42
N ALA A 103 -19.21 4.64 6.21
CA ALA A 103 -19.97 4.81 4.98
C ALA A 103 -21.23 3.94 4.95
N GLU A 104 -21.13 2.68 5.41
CA GLU A 104 -22.27 1.77 5.51
C GLU A 104 -23.30 2.27 6.53
N VAL A 105 -22.85 2.74 7.70
CA VAL A 105 -23.72 3.32 8.74
C VAL A 105 -24.43 4.56 8.22
N MET A 106 -23.72 5.47 7.53
CA MET A 106 -24.33 6.67 6.93
C MET A 106 -25.39 6.31 5.89
N LEU A 107 -25.14 5.29 5.06
CA LEU A 107 -26.09 4.82 4.05
C LEU A 107 -27.35 4.21 4.69
N LYS A 108 -27.21 3.49 5.81
CA LYS A 108 -28.34 2.89 6.54
C LYS A 108 -29.19 3.90 7.29
N LEU A 109 -28.56 4.90 7.92
CA LEU A 109 -29.26 5.94 8.69
C LEU A 109 -29.94 6.98 7.80
N GLY A 110 -29.45 7.17 6.58
CA GLY A 110 -29.95 8.16 5.63
C GLY A 110 -29.53 9.60 5.96
N PRO A 111 -29.67 10.53 4.99
CA PRO A 111 -29.39 11.94 5.22
C PRO A 111 -30.41 12.54 6.21
N GLY A 112 -29.92 13.21 7.25
CA GLY A 112 -30.77 13.93 8.23
C GLY A 112 -31.05 13.21 9.55
N SER A 113 -30.57 11.97 9.74
CA SER A 113 -30.59 11.34 11.07
C SER A 113 -29.72 12.15 12.05
N GLU A 114 -30.18 12.32 13.29
CA GLU A 114 -29.42 13.01 14.36
C GLU A 114 -28.05 12.35 14.56
N LEU A 115 -27.99 11.02 14.56
CA LEU A 115 -26.75 10.26 14.72
C LEU A 115 -25.79 10.48 13.54
N CYS A 116 -26.30 10.53 12.31
CA CYS A 116 -25.53 10.83 11.11
C CYS A 116 -24.97 12.26 11.16
N THR A 117 -25.81 13.22 11.59
CA THR A 117 -25.42 14.62 11.79
C THR A 117 -24.35 14.75 12.87
N GLN A 118 -24.49 14.02 13.98
CA GLN A 118 -23.52 14.01 15.08
C GLN A 118 -22.17 13.41 14.63
N MET A 119 -22.18 12.28 13.92
CA MET A 119 -20.96 11.66 13.38
C MET A 119 -20.21 12.59 12.42
N MET A 120 -20.94 13.31 11.57
CA MET A 120 -20.35 14.24 10.60
C MET A 120 -19.91 15.58 11.22
N SER A 121 -20.53 16.00 12.32
CA SER A 121 -20.30 17.33 12.92
C SER A 121 -19.36 17.34 14.11
N ALA A 122 -18.91 16.19 14.62
CA ALA A 122 -18.07 16.15 15.83
C ALA A 122 -16.77 16.98 15.71
N SER A 123 -16.07 16.89 14.57
CA SER A 123 -14.88 17.73 14.32
C SER A 123 -15.25 19.20 14.17
N LEU A 124 -16.32 19.49 13.42
CA LEU A 124 -16.81 20.85 13.22
C LEU A 124 -17.18 21.53 14.55
N LEU A 125 -17.87 20.79 15.43
CA LEU A 125 -18.22 21.26 16.78
C LEU A 125 -16.97 21.60 17.58
N SER A 126 -16.00 20.67 17.65
CA SER A 126 -14.70 20.90 18.33
C SER A 126 -13.98 22.15 17.83
N ASP A 127 -13.99 22.37 16.51
CA ASP A 127 -13.32 23.53 15.89
C ASP A 127 -14.08 24.84 16.16
N MET A 128 -15.42 24.82 16.12
CA MET A 128 -16.25 25.97 16.50
C MET A 128 -16.10 26.33 17.98
N GLU A 129 -16.04 25.34 18.86
CA GLU A 129 -15.80 25.56 20.29
C GLU A 129 -14.43 26.19 20.55
N SER A 130 -13.39 25.69 19.87
CA SER A 130 -12.02 26.22 19.93
C SER A 130 -11.98 27.65 19.41
N PHE A 131 -12.69 27.93 18.32
CA PHE A 131 -12.78 29.25 17.73
C PHE A 131 -13.45 30.26 18.66
N LYS A 132 -14.60 29.92 19.26
CA LYS A 132 -15.30 30.78 20.22
C LYS A 132 -14.44 31.06 21.46
N ALA A 133 -13.66 30.08 21.92
CA ALA A 133 -12.73 30.28 23.03
C ALA A 133 -11.59 31.25 22.68
N ALA A 134 -11.09 31.21 21.44
CA ALA A 134 -10.04 32.10 20.95
C ALA A 134 -10.56 33.50 20.58
N ASN A 135 -11.80 33.59 20.11
CA ASN A 135 -12.45 34.81 19.62
C ASN A 135 -13.82 35.00 20.29
N PRO A 136 -13.89 35.50 21.55
CA PRO A 136 -15.15 35.64 22.28
C PRO A 136 -16.20 36.54 21.61
N ALA A 137 -15.75 37.56 20.88
CA ALA A 137 -16.62 38.45 20.11
C ALA A 137 -16.86 37.98 18.66
N GLY A 138 -16.31 36.83 18.27
CA GLY A 138 -16.40 36.30 16.91
C GLY A 138 -17.77 35.72 16.59
N LYS A 139 -18.19 35.89 15.33
CA LYS A 139 -19.45 35.34 14.81
C LYS A 139 -19.22 34.17 13.87
N LEU A 140 -20.31 33.58 13.37
CA LEU A 140 -20.24 32.50 12.39
C LEU A 140 -19.49 32.95 11.14
N GLU A 141 -19.70 34.19 10.72
CA GLU A 141 -19.01 34.83 9.59
C GLU A 141 -17.48 34.83 9.78
N ASP A 142 -17.00 35.18 10.97
CA ASP A 142 -15.58 35.15 11.31
C ASP A 142 -15.02 33.73 11.32
N PHE A 143 -15.81 32.77 11.81
CA PHE A 143 -15.45 31.35 11.75
C PHE A 143 -15.33 30.88 10.30
N ILE A 144 -16.28 31.23 9.43
CA ILE A 144 -16.26 30.86 8.02
C ILE A 144 -15.07 31.49 7.29
N ARG A 145 -14.75 32.77 7.56
CA ARG A 145 -13.56 33.46 7.02
C ARG A 145 -12.26 32.71 7.34
N TRP A 146 -12.18 32.03 8.48
CA TRP A 146 -11.04 31.21 8.86
C TRP A 146 -11.11 29.76 8.35
N TYR A 147 -12.23 29.07 8.59
CA TYR A 147 -12.37 27.61 8.40
C TYR A 147 -12.74 27.22 6.96
N SER A 148 -13.55 28.04 6.28
CA SER A 148 -13.93 27.84 4.88
C SER A 148 -13.96 29.17 4.13
N PRO A 149 -12.79 29.76 3.80
CA PRO A 149 -12.73 31.06 3.12
C PRO A 149 -13.48 31.09 1.77
N ARG A 150 -13.68 29.93 1.14
CA ARG A 150 -14.46 29.77 -0.09
C ARG A 150 -15.96 30.04 0.08
N ASP A 151 -16.45 30.00 1.32
CA ASP A 151 -17.83 30.31 1.68
C ASP A 151 -18.06 31.76 2.10
N TRP A 152 -17.00 32.54 2.15
CA TRP A 152 -17.06 33.97 2.32
C TRP A 152 -17.04 34.62 0.95
N ILE A 153 -18.14 35.29 0.59
CA ILE A 153 -18.24 36.07 -0.64
C ILE A 153 -17.89 37.51 -0.27
N GLU A 154 -16.70 37.95 -0.67
CA GLU A 154 -16.30 39.35 -0.55
C GLU A 154 -17.15 40.19 -1.53
N GLU A 155 -17.74 41.27 -1.02
CA GLU A 155 -18.36 42.28 -1.88
C GLU A 155 -17.25 43.06 -2.59
N ASP A 156 -17.49 43.47 -3.86
CA ASP A 156 -16.48 44.07 -4.74
C ASP A 156 -15.52 45.00 -3.98
N ALA A 157 -14.23 44.71 -4.11
CA ALA A 157 -13.14 45.30 -3.34
C ALA A 157 -13.10 46.83 -3.47
N ASP A 158 -13.89 47.52 -2.65
CA ASP A 158 -13.62 48.90 -2.32
C ASP A 158 -12.25 48.94 -1.63
N GLU A 159 -11.32 49.74 -2.14
CA GLU A 159 -10.01 50.04 -1.51
C GLU A 159 -10.11 50.59 -0.06
N ARG A 160 -11.32 50.66 0.51
CA ARG A 160 -11.70 51.20 1.82
C ARG A 160 -11.84 50.16 2.93
N ASP A 161 -11.75 48.86 2.65
CA ASP A 161 -11.71 47.84 3.72
C ASP A 161 -10.45 46.95 3.69
N PRO A 162 -9.29 47.46 4.12
CA PRO A 162 -8.04 46.70 4.20
C PRO A 162 -8.07 45.49 5.16
N PHE A 163 -9.16 45.31 5.91
CA PHE A 163 -9.30 44.33 6.98
C PHE A 163 -10.24 43.16 6.61
N GLY A 164 -10.84 43.19 5.40
CA GLY A 164 -11.62 42.10 4.82
C GLY A 164 -12.90 41.76 5.59
N ARG A 165 -13.58 42.77 6.16
CA ARG A 165 -14.80 42.64 6.97
C ARG A 165 -16.07 42.70 6.12
N LYS A 166 -16.03 43.38 4.97
CA LYS A 166 -17.16 43.49 4.04
C LYS A 166 -17.31 42.23 3.18
N GLY A 167 -18.41 41.52 3.37
CA GLY A 167 -18.78 40.33 2.64
C GLY A 167 -19.98 39.64 3.27
N HIS A 168 -20.42 38.55 2.65
CA HIS A 168 -21.53 37.76 3.15
C HIS A 168 -21.29 36.26 2.97
N LEU A 169 -22.08 35.46 3.69
CA LEU A 169 -22.03 34.01 3.57
C LEU A 169 -22.54 33.56 2.17
N SER A 170 -21.95 32.48 1.66
CA SER A 170 -22.36 31.88 0.39
C SER A 170 -23.81 31.40 0.41
N SER A 171 -24.46 31.29 -0.77
CA SER A 171 -25.86 30.86 -0.85
C SER A 171 -26.12 29.49 -0.22
N ARG A 172 -25.13 28.59 -0.16
CA ARG A 172 -25.27 27.28 0.52
C ARG A 172 -25.27 27.40 2.03
N MET A 173 -24.58 28.38 2.58
CA MET A 173 -24.53 28.64 4.02
C MET A 173 -25.84 29.25 4.53
N LEU A 174 -26.62 29.87 3.66
CA LEU A 174 -27.91 30.50 3.96
C LEU A 174 -29.12 29.55 3.79
N ILE A 175 -28.89 28.29 3.45
CA ILE A 175 -29.99 27.31 3.29
C ILE A 175 -30.69 27.11 4.65
N PRO A 176 -32.03 27.16 4.72
CA PRO A 176 -32.76 26.88 5.96
C PRO A 176 -32.42 25.50 6.53
N GLY A 177 -32.14 25.43 7.84
CA GLY A 177 -31.72 24.19 8.49
C GLY A 177 -30.27 23.81 8.22
N ASN A 178 -29.40 24.78 7.91
CA ASN A 178 -27.98 24.55 7.71
C ASN A 178 -27.33 23.96 8.97
N THR A 179 -26.69 22.80 8.83
CA THR A 179 -26.05 22.08 9.94
C THR A 179 -24.95 22.89 10.62
N TRP A 180 -24.21 23.73 9.89
CA TRP A 180 -23.15 24.56 10.46
C TRP A 180 -23.71 25.65 11.37
N GLN A 181 -24.85 26.25 10.99
CA GLN A 181 -25.52 27.22 11.86
C GLN A 181 -26.01 26.53 13.14
N THR A 182 -26.67 25.37 13.02
CA THR A 182 -27.13 24.59 14.17
C THR A 182 -25.97 24.17 15.09
N VAL A 183 -24.84 23.72 14.52
CA VAL A 183 -23.66 23.34 15.31
C VAL A 183 -23.04 24.57 15.97
N TRP A 184 -22.98 25.70 15.26
CA TRP A 184 -22.47 26.96 15.80
C TRP A 184 -23.30 27.45 16.99
N GLU A 185 -24.63 27.42 16.90
CA GLU A 185 -25.51 27.83 18.00
C GLU A 185 -25.32 26.96 19.24
N ASN A 186 -25.07 25.66 19.07
CA ASN A 186 -24.83 24.71 20.17
C ASN A 186 -23.38 24.72 20.70
N ALA A 187 -22.41 25.23 19.95
CA ALA A 187 -21.00 25.24 20.33
C ALA A 187 -20.74 26.20 21.51
N ARG A 188 -20.02 25.71 22.53
CA ARG A 188 -19.60 26.49 23.70
C ARG A 188 -18.18 27.05 23.53
N ALA A 189 -17.84 28.14 24.20
CA ALA A 189 -16.48 28.69 24.18
C ALA A 189 -15.52 27.83 25.04
N VAL A 190 -15.04 26.71 24.48
CA VAL A 190 -14.15 25.76 25.18
C VAL A 190 -12.87 25.55 24.34
N PRO A 191 -11.66 25.82 24.88
CA PRO A 191 -10.42 25.59 24.14
C PRO A 191 -10.14 24.08 23.98
N ALA A 192 -9.50 23.66 22.89
CA ALA A 192 -9.20 22.26 22.56
C ALA A 192 -8.73 21.39 23.73
N ARG A 193 -7.83 21.90 24.59
CA ARG A 193 -7.30 21.18 25.77
C ARG A 193 -8.35 20.81 26.84
N ARG A 194 -9.52 21.43 26.83
CA ARG A 194 -10.63 21.21 27.77
C ARG A 194 -11.84 20.54 27.11
N GLN A 195 -11.78 20.30 25.81
CA GLN A 195 -12.85 19.64 25.08
C GLN A 195 -12.78 18.13 25.27
N LYS A 196 -13.90 17.46 24.99
CA LYS A 196 -13.91 16.01 24.85
C LYS A 196 -12.99 15.62 23.69
N ARG A 197 -12.11 14.63 23.94
CA ARG A 197 -11.16 14.14 22.95
C ARG A 197 -11.89 13.54 21.75
N LEU A 198 -11.54 13.99 20.55
CA LEU A 198 -12.02 13.39 19.30
C LEU A 198 -11.45 11.99 19.07
N PHE A 199 -10.23 11.75 19.53
CA PHE A 199 -9.55 10.46 19.45
C PHE A 199 -9.17 9.96 20.84
N ASP A 200 -9.75 8.84 21.24
CA ASP A 200 -9.40 8.14 22.48
C ASP A 200 -8.45 6.98 22.17
N ASP A 201 -7.15 7.25 22.24
CA ASP A 201 -6.08 6.29 21.98
C ASP A 201 -6.15 5.04 22.84
N ALA A 202 -6.69 5.11 24.06
CA ALA A 202 -6.82 3.95 24.92
C ALA A 202 -7.92 3.01 24.39
N LYS A 203 -9.11 3.57 24.10
CA LYS A 203 -10.23 2.80 23.53
C LYS A 203 -9.92 2.27 22.14
N GLU A 204 -9.26 3.06 21.29
CA GLU A 204 -8.86 2.60 19.95
C GLU A 204 -7.78 1.51 20.02
N ALA A 205 -6.82 1.60 20.95
CA ALA A 205 -5.86 0.52 21.18
C ALA A 205 -6.55 -0.76 21.67
N GLU A 206 -7.48 -0.66 22.62
CA GLU A 206 -8.26 -1.80 23.12
C GLU A 206 -9.05 -2.48 22.00
N LYS A 207 -9.71 -1.72 21.12
CA LYS A 207 -10.38 -2.26 19.93
C LYS A 207 -9.42 -3.07 19.06
N VAL A 208 -8.19 -2.60 18.85
CA VAL A 208 -7.17 -3.31 18.06
C VAL A 208 -6.68 -4.57 18.79
N LEU A 209 -6.51 -4.53 20.10
CA LEU A 209 -6.09 -5.71 20.88
C LEU A 209 -7.18 -6.78 20.92
N HIS A 210 -8.42 -6.38 21.19
CA HIS A 210 -9.58 -7.26 21.08
C HIS A 210 -9.75 -7.79 19.64
N PHE A 211 -9.40 -6.97 18.63
CA PHE A 211 -9.33 -7.41 17.25
C PHE A 211 -8.33 -8.57 17.10
N PHE A 212 -7.17 -8.56 17.73
CA PHE A 212 -6.24 -9.70 17.61
C PHE A 212 -6.65 -10.89 18.47
N GLU A 213 -7.16 -10.65 19.68
CA GLU A 213 -7.49 -11.69 20.65
C GLU A 213 -8.62 -12.63 20.17
N SER A 214 -9.64 -12.07 19.53
CA SER A 214 -10.81 -12.85 19.08
C SER A 214 -10.61 -13.56 17.72
N ARG A 215 -9.36 -13.68 17.24
CA ARG A 215 -9.05 -14.31 15.94
C ARG A 215 -8.42 -15.68 16.14
N SER A 216 -8.82 -16.61 15.27
CA SER A 216 -8.15 -17.91 15.14
C SER A 216 -6.78 -17.77 14.47
N ILE A 217 -5.90 -18.77 14.65
CA ILE A 217 -4.60 -18.84 13.99
C ILE A 217 -4.73 -18.71 12.46
N GLY A 218 -5.77 -19.31 11.87
CA GLY A 218 -6.03 -19.20 10.44
C GLY A 218 -6.33 -17.76 10.00
N GLN A 219 -7.12 -17.03 10.78
CA GLN A 219 -7.42 -15.61 10.52
C GLN A 219 -6.18 -14.72 10.71
N ILE A 220 -5.35 -15.02 11.71
CA ILE A 220 -4.08 -14.30 11.92
C ILE A 220 -3.14 -14.54 10.72
N ALA A 221 -3.00 -15.79 10.25
CA ALA A 221 -2.20 -16.09 9.07
C ALA A 221 -2.71 -15.34 7.84
N GLN A 222 -4.03 -15.25 7.67
CA GLN A 222 -4.64 -14.51 6.56
C GLN A 222 -4.36 -12.99 6.60
N LEU A 223 -4.21 -12.38 7.79
CA LEU A 223 -3.77 -10.97 7.90
C LEU A 223 -2.36 -10.75 7.34
N THR A 224 -1.54 -11.80 7.30
CA THR A 224 -0.16 -11.73 6.78
C THR A 224 -0.06 -12.05 5.28
N THR A 225 -1.12 -12.57 4.66
CA THR A 225 -1.10 -13.02 3.25
C THR A 225 -0.60 -11.94 2.30
N ALA A 226 -1.18 -10.73 2.36
CA ALA A 226 -0.75 -9.64 1.49
C ALA A 226 0.75 -9.34 1.65
N ALA A 227 1.22 -9.25 2.90
CA ALA A 227 2.63 -9.02 3.18
C ALA A 227 3.52 -10.16 2.64
N LEU A 228 3.10 -11.42 2.80
CA LEU A 228 3.84 -12.59 2.29
C LEU A 228 3.95 -12.57 0.76
N PHE A 229 2.87 -12.29 0.04
CA PHE A 229 2.91 -12.17 -1.43
C PHE A 229 3.79 -10.98 -1.87
N HIS A 230 3.71 -9.84 -1.20
CA HIS A 230 4.62 -8.72 -1.45
C HIS A 230 6.09 -9.10 -1.21
N THR A 231 6.39 -9.87 -0.15
CA THR A 231 7.76 -10.36 0.08
C THR A 231 8.21 -11.33 -1.01
N ALA A 232 7.34 -12.24 -1.47
CA ALA A 232 7.66 -13.17 -2.57
C ALA A 232 7.99 -12.42 -3.87
N ILE A 233 7.22 -11.38 -4.21
CA ILE A 233 7.48 -10.52 -5.38
C ILE A 233 8.82 -9.78 -5.24
N LYS A 234 9.12 -9.27 -4.05
CA LYS A 234 10.40 -8.59 -3.78
C LYS A 234 11.58 -9.57 -3.91
N THR A 235 11.42 -10.79 -3.40
CA THR A 235 12.42 -11.85 -3.55
C THR A 235 12.61 -12.18 -5.03
N LEU A 236 11.55 -12.44 -5.79
CA LEU A 236 11.62 -12.67 -7.24
C LEU A 236 12.38 -11.56 -7.98
N SER A 237 12.08 -10.29 -7.67
CA SER A 237 12.76 -9.16 -8.28
C SER A 237 14.26 -9.10 -7.94
N THR A 238 14.63 -9.50 -6.72
CA THR A 238 16.02 -9.52 -6.27
C THR A 238 16.77 -10.65 -6.95
N GLU A 239 16.16 -11.83 -7.01
CA GLU A 239 16.74 -13.00 -7.66
C GLU A 239 16.89 -12.78 -9.18
N ALA A 240 15.94 -12.11 -9.82
CA ALA A 240 16.01 -11.79 -11.25
C ALA A 240 16.94 -10.62 -11.59
N ALA A 241 17.58 -9.95 -10.62
CA ALA A 241 18.32 -8.71 -10.88
C ALA A 241 19.48 -8.90 -11.88
N ILE A 242 20.18 -10.02 -11.82
CA ILE A 242 21.34 -10.34 -12.68
C ILE A 242 20.85 -10.79 -14.06
N ASP A 243 19.95 -11.78 -14.09
CA ASP A 243 19.55 -12.43 -15.34
C ASP A 243 18.25 -11.86 -15.96
N GLY A 244 17.78 -10.71 -15.48
CA GLY A 244 16.50 -10.10 -15.84
C GLY A 244 16.27 -9.92 -17.35
N LYS A 245 17.34 -9.60 -18.09
CA LYS A 245 17.31 -9.46 -19.56
C LYS A 245 17.16 -10.78 -20.30
N ALA A 246 17.65 -11.88 -19.73
CA ALA A 246 17.57 -13.21 -20.34
C ALA A 246 16.22 -13.90 -20.07
N ILE A 247 15.46 -13.42 -19.09
CA ILE A 247 14.14 -13.97 -18.74
C ILE A 247 13.09 -13.46 -19.75
N PRO A 248 12.43 -14.36 -20.50
CA PRO A 248 11.38 -13.98 -21.44
C PRO A 248 10.22 -13.24 -20.78
N ALA A 249 9.84 -12.07 -21.32
CA ALA A 249 8.68 -11.30 -20.87
C ALA A 249 8.69 -10.94 -19.37
N PHE A 250 9.89 -10.86 -18.76
CA PHE A 250 10.06 -10.59 -17.33
C PHE A 250 9.32 -9.36 -16.85
N THR A 251 9.49 -8.23 -17.54
CA THR A 251 8.87 -6.95 -17.17
C THR A 251 7.34 -7.05 -17.18
N GLU A 252 6.76 -7.64 -18.23
CA GLU A 252 5.31 -7.83 -18.35
C GLU A 252 4.77 -8.77 -17.26
N SER A 253 5.45 -9.89 -17.00
CA SER A 253 5.07 -10.82 -15.93
C SER A 253 5.15 -10.17 -14.55
N MET A 254 6.22 -9.43 -14.26
CA MET A 254 6.38 -8.71 -13.00
C MET A 254 5.33 -7.63 -12.81
N GLU A 255 5.01 -6.85 -13.85
CA GLU A 255 3.95 -5.84 -13.82
C GLU A 255 2.57 -6.48 -13.58
N LYS A 256 2.27 -7.58 -14.28
CA LYS A 256 1.03 -8.35 -14.10
C LYS A 256 0.90 -8.88 -12.67
N ILE A 257 1.94 -9.54 -12.15
CA ILE A 257 1.97 -10.11 -10.80
C ILE A 257 1.81 -8.99 -9.76
N THR A 258 2.58 -7.90 -9.89
CA THR A 258 2.54 -6.77 -8.96
C THR A 258 1.17 -6.09 -8.97
N SER A 259 0.61 -5.82 -10.15
CA SER A 259 -0.72 -5.21 -10.31
C SER A 259 -1.81 -6.09 -9.70
N THR A 260 -1.73 -7.40 -9.90
CA THR A 260 -2.69 -8.36 -9.34
C THR A 260 -2.57 -8.42 -7.81
N CYS A 261 -1.36 -8.50 -7.27
CA CYS A 261 -1.12 -8.47 -5.82
C CYS A 261 -1.67 -7.20 -5.18
N CYS A 262 -1.42 -6.01 -5.75
CA CYS A 262 -1.91 -4.73 -5.25
C CYS A 262 -3.45 -4.63 -5.28
N LYS A 263 -4.11 -5.24 -6.28
CA LYS A 263 -5.58 -5.30 -6.32
C LYS A 263 -6.09 -6.23 -5.21
N LEU A 264 -5.52 -7.42 -5.09
CA LEU A 264 -5.93 -8.42 -4.11
C LEU A 264 -5.67 -8.00 -2.66
N SER A 265 -4.63 -7.20 -2.40
CA SER A 265 -4.34 -6.69 -1.06
C SER A 265 -5.41 -5.74 -0.54
N ARG A 266 -6.18 -5.13 -1.43
CA ARG A 266 -7.30 -4.21 -1.13
C ARG A 266 -8.66 -4.89 -1.21
N GLU A 267 -8.73 -6.12 -1.71
CA GLU A 267 -9.98 -6.87 -1.70
C GLU A 267 -10.30 -7.31 -0.27
N ASN A 268 -11.53 -7.05 0.16
CA ASN A 268 -11.96 -7.31 1.53
C ASN A 268 -12.12 -8.82 1.76
N TRP A 269 -11.02 -9.47 2.17
CA TRP A 269 -10.96 -10.92 2.41
C TRP A 269 -11.67 -11.32 3.71
N ILE A 270 -11.82 -10.38 4.65
CA ILE A 270 -12.47 -10.54 5.97
C ILE A 270 -13.92 -10.08 5.89
N THR A 271 -14.66 -10.51 4.88
CA THR A 271 -16.10 -10.24 4.89
C THR A 271 -16.73 -11.01 6.04
N LYS A 272 -17.53 -10.32 6.86
CA LYS A 272 -18.39 -10.88 7.94
C LYS A 272 -19.43 -11.89 7.41
N ALA A 273 -19.48 -12.12 6.09
CA ALA A 273 -20.42 -13.00 5.42
C ALA A 273 -19.99 -14.49 5.55
N PRO A 274 -20.94 -15.45 5.63
CA PRO A 274 -20.63 -16.87 5.81
C PRO A 274 -19.86 -17.51 4.64
N THR A 275 -19.78 -16.83 3.50
CA THR A 275 -19.15 -17.36 2.28
C THR A 275 -18.39 -16.30 1.47
N PRO A 276 -17.12 -16.01 1.79
CA PRO A 276 -16.16 -15.38 0.88
C PRO A 276 -15.16 -16.40 0.30
N ARG A 277 -15.22 -17.66 0.73
CA ARG A 277 -14.13 -18.65 0.61
C ARG A 277 -13.75 -19.05 -0.82
N GLY A 278 -14.57 -18.73 -1.82
CA GLY A 278 -14.37 -19.24 -3.18
C GLY A 278 -13.54 -18.32 -4.09
N ASN A 279 -13.85 -17.02 -4.13
CA ASN A 279 -13.32 -16.17 -5.21
C ASN A 279 -11.92 -15.62 -4.88
N SER A 280 -11.74 -15.00 -3.71
CA SER A 280 -10.46 -14.42 -3.33
C SER A 280 -9.37 -15.49 -3.15
N LEU A 281 -9.70 -16.66 -2.57
CA LEU A 281 -8.75 -17.78 -2.45
C LEU A 281 -8.23 -18.21 -3.83
N ARG A 282 -9.14 -18.46 -4.80
CA ARG A 282 -8.75 -18.83 -6.17
C ARG A 282 -7.89 -17.77 -6.85
N LYS A 283 -8.15 -16.49 -6.59
CA LYS A 283 -7.31 -15.41 -7.13
C LYS A 283 -5.89 -15.42 -6.53
N TYR A 284 -5.76 -15.68 -5.22
CA TYR A 284 -4.44 -15.84 -4.58
C TYR A 284 -3.73 -17.13 -5.04
N GLU A 285 -4.44 -18.23 -5.25
CA GLU A 285 -3.90 -19.46 -5.85
C GLU A 285 -3.39 -19.21 -7.26
N ALA A 286 -4.14 -18.46 -8.08
CA ALA A 286 -3.70 -18.06 -9.42
C ALA A 286 -2.47 -17.15 -9.36
N LEU A 287 -2.43 -16.19 -8.44
CA LEU A 287 -1.25 -15.34 -8.23
C LEU A 287 -0.03 -16.15 -7.80
N LEU A 288 -0.21 -17.15 -6.92
CA LEU A 288 0.86 -18.05 -6.50
C LEU A 288 1.38 -18.88 -7.67
N ALA A 289 0.48 -19.36 -8.54
CA ALA A 289 0.86 -20.08 -9.76
C ALA A 289 1.69 -19.20 -10.71
N ASP A 290 1.28 -17.94 -10.93
CA ASP A 290 2.04 -16.97 -11.73
C ASP A 290 3.44 -16.70 -11.13
N ILE A 291 3.53 -16.53 -9.81
CA ILE A 291 4.80 -16.36 -9.07
C ILE A 291 5.70 -17.58 -9.24
N THR A 292 5.14 -18.79 -9.05
CA THR A 292 5.86 -20.07 -9.15
C THR A 292 6.37 -20.31 -10.58
N GLN A 293 5.56 -19.95 -11.58
CA GLN A 293 5.96 -20.03 -12.97
C GLN A 293 7.15 -19.13 -13.26
N LEU A 294 7.10 -17.87 -12.80
CA LEU A 294 8.21 -16.93 -13.00
C LEU A 294 9.47 -17.36 -12.24
N GLU A 295 9.32 -17.85 -11.01
CA GLU A 295 10.41 -18.43 -10.21
C GLU A 295 11.10 -19.58 -10.96
N THR A 296 10.30 -20.48 -11.55
CA THR A 296 10.81 -21.61 -12.32
C THR A 296 11.65 -21.12 -13.50
N VAL A 297 11.20 -20.09 -14.22
CA VAL A 297 11.97 -19.53 -15.34
C VAL A 297 13.27 -18.87 -14.86
N ILE A 298 13.24 -18.14 -13.75
CA ILE A 298 14.47 -17.55 -13.14
C ILE A 298 15.49 -18.65 -12.81
N ILE A 299 15.04 -19.73 -12.17
CA ILE A 299 15.90 -20.87 -11.81
C ILE A 299 16.43 -21.57 -13.07
N GLN A 300 15.60 -21.72 -14.10
CA GLN A 300 16.01 -22.30 -15.38
C GLN A 300 17.11 -21.47 -16.06
N VAL A 301 16.95 -20.14 -16.13
CA VAL A 301 17.98 -19.23 -16.70
C VAL A 301 19.29 -19.41 -15.96
N ARG A 302 19.28 -19.35 -14.62
CA ARG A 302 20.48 -19.53 -13.79
C ARG A 302 21.13 -20.89 -13.98
N SER A 303 20.33 -21.94 -14.02
CA SER A 303 20.80 -23.31 -14.26
C SER A 303 21.47 -23.43 -15.63
N LEU A 304 20.84 -22.90 -16.69
CA LEU A 304 21.40 -22.88 -18.04
C LEU A 304 22.69 -22.06 -18.10
N ARG A 305 22.71 -20.89 -17.47
CA ARG A 305 23.89 -20.03 -17.42
C ARG A 305 25.07 -20.76 -16.79
N LYS A 306 24.88 -21.33 -15.60
CA LYS A 306 25.91 -22.10 -14.89
C LYS A 306 26.40 -23.29 -15.73
N LYS A 307 25.48 -24.03 -16.35
CA LYS A 307 25.81 -25.22 -17.15
C LYS A 307 26.56 -24.90 -18.44
N LEU A 308 26.15 -23.86 -19.17
CA LEU A 308 26.64 -23.54 -20.50
C LEU A 308 27.89 -22.66 -20.49
N PHE A 309 28.00 -21.76 -19.52
CA PHE A 309 29.09 -20.79 -19.47
C PHE A 309 30.09 -21.06 -18.34
N ASN A 310 29.79 -22.01 -17.44
CA ASN A 310 30.64 -22.34 -16.29
C ASN A 310 30.96 -21.10 -15.43
N ASP A 311 30.04 -20.14 -15.45
CA ASP A 311 30.06 -18.96 -14.59
C ASP A 311 29.76 -19.42 -13.17
N ASP A 312 30.82 -19.57 -12.37
CA ASP A 312 30.73 -19.66 -10.91
C ASP A 312 30.64 -18.27 -10.25
N ASP A 313 30.74 -17.20 -11.05
CA ASP A 313 30.79 -15.81 -10.59
C ASP A 313 29.41 -15.16 -10.65
N ASP A 314 29.05 -14.37 -9.64
CA ASP A 314 27.83 -13.52 -9.59
C ASP A 314 27.87 -12.36 -10.60
N GLY A 315 28.79 -12.40 -11.58
CA GLY A 315 28.94 -11.40 -12.62
C GLY A 315 27.69 -11.28 -13.49
N ASP A 316 27.60 -10.23 -14.30
CA ASP A 316 26.51 -10.10 -15.27
C ASP A 316 26.87 -10.87 -16.56
N ALA A 317 25.96 -11.68 -17.08
CA ALA A 317 26.21 -12.41 -18.32
C ALA A 317 26.41 -11.42 -19.49
N ASP A 318 27.32 -11.74 -20.42
CA ASP A 318 27.52 -10.92 -21.61
C ASP A 318 26.24 -10.91 -22.48
N GLU A 319 26.02 -9.85 -23.26
CA GLU A 319 24.82 -9.70 -24.08
C GLU A 319 24.62 -10.87 -25.06
N GLY A 320 25.72 -11.42 -25.61
CA GLY A 320 25.66 -12.62 -26.45
C GLY A 320 25.20 -13.88 -25.71
N GLN A 321 25.60 -14.02 -24.44
CA GLN A 321 25.15 -15.14 -23.58
C GLN A 321 23.67 -15.00 -23.24
N LYS A 322 23.22 -13.78 -22.91
CA LYS A 322 21.81 -13.46 -22.63
C LYS A 322 20.90 -13.74 -23.82
N GLU A 323 21.34 -13.41 -25.03
CA GLU A 323 20.59 -13.70 -26.26
C GLU A 323 20.41 -15.21 -26.47
N VAL A 324 21.47 -16.00 -26.27
CA VAL A 324 21.41 -17.47 -26.36
C VAL A 324 20.49 -18.05 -25.29
N LEU A 325 20.58 -17.61 -24.04
CA LEU A 325 19.70 -18.04 -22.95
C LEU A 325 18.22 -17.73 -23.26
N THR A 326 17.95 -16.51 -23.76
CA THR A 326 16.60 -16.10 -24.15
C THR A 326 16.07 -16.97 -25.29
N LYS A 327 16.90 -17.30 -26.28
CA LYS A 327 16.53 -18.18 -27.40
C LYS A 327 16.24 -19.60 -26.92
N LEU A 328 17.08 -20.17 -26.05
CA LEU A 328 16.87 -21.51 -25.49
C LEU A 328 15.56 -21.62 -24.69
N LEU A 329 15.12 -20.53 -24.06
CA LEU A 329 13.87 -20.51 -23.29
C LEU A 329 12.62 -20.22 -24.13
N ARG A 330 12.77 -19.57 -25.30
CA ARG A 330 11.66 -19.23 -26.20
C ARG A 330 11.48 -20.21 -27.36
N ALA A 331 12.58 -20.76 -27.87
CA ALA A 331 12.63 -21.49 -29.12
C ALA A 331 13.02 -22.95 -28.89
N PHE A 332 12.38 -23.85 -29.65
CA PHE A 332 12.73 -25.27 -29.68
C PHE A 332 14.09 -25.52 -30.37
N GLU A 333 14.58 -24.57 -31.17
CA GLU A 333 15.84 -24.66 -31.92
C GLU A 333 16.66 -23.37 -31.75
N SER A 334 17.95 -23.51 -31.44
CA SER A 334 18.89 -22.39 -31.32
C SER A 334 20.19 -22.71 -32.06
N GLU A 335 20.58 -21.85 -33.01
CA GLU A 335 21.84 -22.00 -33.72
C GLU A 335 23.02 -21.58 -32.83
N LEU A 336 24.02 -22.46 -32.72
CA LEU A 336 25.26 -22.15 -32.02
C LEU A 336 26.20 -21.43 -32.98
N THR A 337 26.65 -20.23 -32.60
CA THR A 337 27.75 -19.54 -33.29
C THR A 337 28.98 -20.43 -33.32
N ASP A 338 29.71 -20.47 -34.43
CA ASP A 338 30.87 -21.36 -34.68
C ASP A 338 30.59 -22.87 -34.67
N GLY A 339 29.32 -23.28 -34.62
CA GLY A 339 28.87 -24.66 -34.76
C GLY A 339 29.55 -25.62 -33.78
N ALA A 340 29.95 -26.80 -34.27
CA ALA A 340 30.55 -27.87 -33.46
C ALA A 340 31.89 -27.51 -32.80
N LYS A 341 32.53 -26.40 -33.19
CA LYS A 341 33.81 -25.96 -32.62
C LYS A 341 33.65 -24.99 -31.45
N SER A 342 32.45 -24.47 -31.24
CA SER A 342 32.17 -23.52 -30.15
C SER A 342 32.43 -24.14 -28.77
N SER A 343 32.83 -23.29 -27.82
CA SER A 343 32.97 -23.68 -26.40
C SER A 343 31.66 -24.25 -25.87
N MET A 344 30.54 -23.63 -26.22
CA MET A 344 29.20 -24.07 -25.85
C MET A 344 28.85 -25.45 -26.43
N ALA A 345 29.13 -25.72 -27.72
CA ALA A 345 28.88 -27.04 -28.31
C ALA A 345 29.69 -28.14 -27.61
N LYS A 346 30.96 -27.86 -27.26
CA LYS A 346 31.79 -28.78 -26.47
C LYS A 346 31.18 -29.03 -25.10
N ARG A 347 30.73 -27.98 -24.42
CA ARG A 347 30.11 -28.09 -23.09
C ARG A 347 28.81 -28.89 -23.12
N VAL A 348 27.98 -28.68 -24.13
CA VAL A 348 26.76 -29.48 -24.36
C VAL A 348 27.10 -30.95 -24.59
N LEU A 349 28.13 -31.24 -25.39
CA LEU A 349 28.59 -32.60 -25.65
C LEU A 349 29.10 -33.28 -24.37
N GLU A 350 29.88 -32.56 -23.55
CA GLU A 350 30.31 -33.03 -22.23
C GLU A 350 29.13 -33.39 -21.33
N MET A 351 28.13 -32.51 -21.22
CA MET A 351 26.92 -32.78 -20.43
C MET A 351 26.17 -34.04 -20.92
N PHE A 352 26.08 -34.27 -22.24
CA PHE A 352 25.50 -35.50 -22.77
C PHE A 352 26.33 -36.74 -22.40
N THR A 353 27.66 -36.64 -22.42
CA THR A 353 28.51 -37.76 -21.97
C THR A 353 28.39 -38.05 -20.49
N GLU A 354 28.32 -37.02 -19.65
CA GLU A 354 28.10 -37.15 -18.21
C GLU A 354 26.74 -37.82 -17.93
N ALA A 355 25.68 -37.38 -18.60
CA ALA A 355 24.34 -37.98 -18.48
C ALA A 355 24.31 -39.45 -18.93
N LYS A 356 24.95 -39.77 -20.06
CA LYS A 356 25.03 -41.16 -20.55
C LYS A 356 25.85 -42.05 -19.62
N LYS A 357 26.92 -41.51 -19.04
CA LYS A 357 27.72 -42.22 -18.02
C LYS A 357 26.91 -42.50 -16.77
N ALA A 358 26.18 -41.52 -16.24
CA ALA A 358 25.32 -41.70 -15.07
C ALA A 358 24.20 -42.73 -15.33
N ALA A 359 23.60 -42.74 -16.53
CA ALA A 359 22.60 -43.74 -16.91
C ALA A 359 23.20 -45.15 -16.99
N ASN A 360 24.39 -45.29 -17.61
CA ASN A 360 25.08 -46.56 -17.73
C ASN A 360 25.57 -47.13 -16.38
N GLU A 361 25.94 -46.26 -15.43
CA GLU A 361 26.26 -46.67 -14.06
C GLU A 361 25.07 -47.29 -13.33
N GLN A 362 23.83 -46.94 -13.71
CA GLN A 362 22.60 -47.54 -13.17
C GLN A 362 22.24 -48.87 -13.86
N THR A 363 22.68 -49.10 -15.11
CA THR A 363 22.38 -50.32 -15.90
C THR A 363 23.55 -51.32 -16.01
N GLY A 364 24.75 -50.97 -15.54
CA GLY A 364 25.90 -51.89 -15.45
C GLY A 364 26.70 -52.08 -16.74
N GLU A 365 26.54 -51.23 -17.76
CA GLU A 365 27.26 -51.34 -19.03
C GLU A 365 28.57 -50.54 -19.09
N GLN A 366 29.68 -51.21 -19.38
CA GLN A 366 31.03 -50.62 -19.46
C GLN A 366 31.45 -50.28 -20.89
N ALA A 367 30.97 -49.16 -21.42
CA ALA A 367 31.69 -48.31 -22.39
C ALA A 367 30.80 -47.14 -22.83
N VAL A 368 31.22 -45.90 -22.52
CA VAL A 368 30.53 -44.69 -23.01
C VAL A 368 31.37 -44.08 -24.12
N THR A 369 30.98 -44.33 -25.37
CA THR A 369 31.46 -43.57 -26.51
C THR A 369 30.78 -42.20 -26.55
N LEU A 370 31.55 -41.16 -26.88
CA LEU A 370 31.06 -39.80 -27.21
C LEU A 370 30.06 -39.90 -28.37
N SER A 371 28.76 -39.92 -28.05
CA SER A 371 27.71 -39.92 -29.05
C SER A 371 26.60 -38.98 -28.61
N LEU A 372 26.07 -38.22 -29.56
CA LEU A 372 24.81 -37.52 -29.36
C LEU A 372 23.68 -38.55 -29.12
N PRO A 373 22.58 -38.15 -28.49
CA PRO A 373 21.36 -38.95 -28.47
C PRO A 373 20.92 -39.30 -29.89
N ASP A 374 20.12 -40.36 -30.03
CA ASP A 374 19.51 -40.66 -31.32
C ASP A 374 18.71 -39.45 -31.83
N PRO A 375 18.89 -39.05 -33.10
CA PRO A 375 18.26 -37.85 -33.63
C PRO A 375 16.75 -38.02 -33.65
N ALA A 376 16.03 -37.03 -33.11
CA ALA A 376 14.57 -37.00 -33.14
C ALA A 376 14.03 -36.86 -34.58
N GLU A 377 14.75 -36.16 -35.46
CA GLU A 377 14.40 -35.96 -36.87
C GLU A 377 15.63 -36.05 -37.78
N LYS A 378 15.44 -36.56 -39.00
CA LYS A 378 16.51 -36.62 -40.03
C LYS A 378 16.36 -35.46 -41.01
N GLN A 379 17.27 -34.50 -40.94
CA GLN A 379 17.35 -33.41 -41.92
C GLN A 379 18.36 -33.75 -43.02
N PHE A 380 17.92 -33.70 -44.28
CA PHE A 380 18.80 -33.90 -45.44
C PHE A 380 19.25 -32.55 -46.00
N THR A 381 20.57 -32.30 -45.98
CA THR A 381 21.14 -31.12 -46.65
C THR A 381 21.64 -31.52 -48.03
N LEU A 382 20.93 -31.12 -49.09
CA LEU A 382 21.37 -31.34 -50.47
C LEU A 382 22.29 -30.20 -50.91
N ARG A 383 23.60 -30.48 -50.99
CA ARG A 383 24.55 -29.57 -51.63
C ARG A 383 24.55 -29.82 -53.13
N LEU A 384 24.09 -28.84 -53.91
CA LEU A 384 24.21 -28.86 -55.36
C LEU A 384 25.69 -28.67 -55.74
N CYS A 385 26.38 -29.76 -56.07
CA CYS A 385 27.73 -29.71 -56.63
C CYS A 385 27.63 -29.81 -58.17
N GLY A 386 27.47 -28.67 -58.83
CA GLY A 386 27.48 -28.58 -60.29
C GLY A 386 27.90 -27.18 -60.76
N LYS A 387 28.46 -27.06 -61.97
CA LYS A 387 28.74 -25.76 -62.60
C LYS A 387 27.41 -25.10 -62.96
N THR A 388 26.86 -24.28 -62.06
CA THR A 388 25.68 -23.45 -62.37
C THR A 388 26.11 -22.27 -63.24
N VAL A 389 25.31 -21.96 -64.27
CA VAL A 389 25.59 -20.87 -65.23
C VAL A 389 25.56 -19.49 -64.55
N ASN A 390 24.85 -19.39 -63.41
CA ASN A 390 24.85 -18.21 -62.56
C ASN A 390 25.68 -18.44 -61.30
N LYS A 391 26.75 -17.65 -61.13
CA LYS A 391 27.49 -17.50 -59.87
C LYS A 391 26.69 -16.62 -58.90
N GLY A 392 25.54 -17.10 -58.45
CA GLY A 392 24.90 -16.55 -57.24
C GLY A 392 25.69 -17.00 -56.01
N ALA A 393 25.70 -16.19 -54.95
CA ALA A 393 26.31 -16.56 -53.66
C ALA A 393 25.79 -17.95 -53.26
N GLY A 394 26.68 -18.94 -53.20
CA GLY A 394 26.33 -20.35 -53.00
C GLY A 394 25.78 -20.61 -51.60
N SER A 395 24.55 -20.19 -51.34
CA SER A 395 23.80 -20.55 -50.15
C SER A 395 23.23 -21.96 -50.34
N PRO A 396 23.41 -22.89 -49.39
CA PRO A 396 22.78 -24.19 -49.44
C PRO A 396 21.25 -24.04 -49.50
N GLN A 397 20.58 -24.74 -50.41
CA GLN A 397 19.13 -24.85 -50.41
C GLN A 397 18.72 -25.92 -49.39
N PHE A 398 17.95 -25.53 -48.39
CA PHE A 398 17.41 -26.45 -47.39
C PHE A 398 16.10 -27.03 -47.92
N MET A 399 16.07 -28.33 -48.24
CA MET A 399 14.81 -29.04 -48.45
C MET A 399 14.47 -29.82 -47.18
N ARG A 400 13.32 -29.52 -46.57
CA ARG A 400 12.73 -30.37 -45.53
C ARG A 400 11.88 -31.44 -46.23
N ALA A 401 12.27 -32.70 -46.11
CA ALA A 401 11.42 -33.82 -46.47
C ALA A 401 10.81 -34.36 -45.18
N LEU A 402 9.49 -34.18 -45.01
CA LEU A 402 8.73 -34.86 -43.96
C LEU A 402 8.55 -36.32 -44.41
N ASP A 403 9.13 -37.28 -43.69
CA ASP A 403 8.89 -38.70 -43.94
C ASP A 403 7.55 -39.09 -43.27
N PRO A 404 6.48 -39.39 -44.04
CA PRO A 404 5.20 -39.78 -43.47
C PRO A 404 5.22 -41.11 -42.71
N ARG A 405 6.36 -41.83 -42.66
CA ARG A 405 6.51 -43.06 -41.87
C ARG A 405 7.04 -42.82 -40.46
N ALA A 406 7.44 -41.60 -40.11
CA ALA A 406 7.70 -41.22 -38.72
C ALA A 406 6.39 -40.75 -38.07
N VAL A 407 5.44 -41.67 -37.94
CA VAL A 407 4.29 -41.47 -37.05
C VAL A 407 4.85 -41.44 -35.63
N PRO A 408 4.57 -40.42 -34.80
CA PRO A 408 4.81 -40.54 -33.37
C PRO A 408 3.93 -41.70 -32.88
N ILE A 409 4.54 -42.73 -32.32
CA ILE A 409 3.80 -43.73 -31.56
C ILE A 409 3.15 -42.97 -30.40
N SER A 410 1.87 -42.65 -30.59
CA SER A 410 0.99 -42.20 -29.54
C SER A 410 0.76 -43.35 -28.56
N GLY A 411 1.02 -43.09 -27.27
CA GLY A 411 0.20 -43.61 -26.17
C GLY A 411 0.79 -44.77 -25.36
N SER A 412 1.31 -44.42 -24.17
CA SER A 412 0.68 -44.76 -22.89
C SER A 412 1.21 -43.85 -21.79
#